data_AF-A0A4P9Y5S4-F1
#
_entry.id   AF-A0A4P9Y5S4-F1
#
_cell.length_a   1.000
_cell.length_b   1.000
_cell.length_c   1.000
_cell.angle_alpha   90.00
_cell.angle_beta   90.00
_cell.angle_gamma   90.00
#
_symmetry.space_group_name_H-M   'P 1'
#
loop_
_entity.id
_entity.type
_entity.pdbx_description
1 polymer ?
#
loop_
_entity_poly.entity_id
_entity_poly.type
_entity_poly.pdbx_seq_one_letter_code
_entity_poly.pdbx_strand_id
1 'polypeptide(L)' 'MGTPLDSGRSRSFANPEYDHYPSGFEMWFTWCQTCRHGGHAAHVLQWFQEHVQCPVAGCGCECSL' A
#
# COMPACT_ATOMS: atom_id res chain seq x y z
N MET A 1 9.57 7.56 5.31
CA MET A 1 9.08 6.18 5.54
C MET A 1 7.78 6.34 6.29
N GLY A 2 6.66 6.22 5.56
CA GLY A 2 5.35 6.69 6.01
C GLY A 2 4.86 5.89 7.21
N THR A 3 4.72 6.56 8.35
CA THR A 3 4.02 6.03 9.50
C THR A 3 2.53 5.92 9.13
N PRO A 4 1.87 4.75 9.30
CA PRO A 4 0.42 4.69 9.24
C PRO A 4 -0.17 5.64 10.29
N LEU A 5 -1.32 6.21 9.95
CA LEU A 5 -2.04 7.18 10.79
C LEU A 5 -2.08 6.72 12.26
N ASP A 6 -1.66 7.65 13.12
CA ASP A 6 -1.65 7.56 14.58
C ASP A 6 -2.97 6.97 15.10
N SER A 7 -2.89 5.78 15.70
CA SER A 7 -4.04 5.06 16.29
C SER A 7 -4.51 5.68 17.62
N GLY A 8 -4.18 6.95 17.87
CA GLY A 8 -4.22 7.58 19.19
C GLY A 8 -5.31 8.63 19.42
N ARG A 9 -6.36 8.73 18.59
CA ARG A 9 -7.44 9.70 18.83
C ARG A 9 -8.83 9.08 18.89
N SER A 10 -9.11 8.42 20.02
CA SER A 10 -10.46 8.11 20.46
C SER A 10 -11.24 9.41 20.71
N ARG A 11 -12.08 9.83 19.75
CA ARG A 11 -13.21 10.71 20.06
C ARG A 11 -14.47 9.86 20.09
N SER A 12 -14.95 9.68 21.31
CA SER A 12 -16.12 8.92 21.71
C SER A 12 -17.39 9.39 20.99
N PHE A 13 -17.78 8.71 19.92
CA PHE A 13 -19.17 8.61 19.48
C PHE A 13 -19.35 7.19 18.90
N ALA A 14 -19.72 6.25 19.77
CA ALA A 14 -19.90 4.85 19.39
C ALA A 14 -21.18 4.70 18.57
N ASN A 15 -21.05 4.43 17.27
CA ASN A 15 -22.08 3.77 16.46
C ASN A 15 -21.62 2.33 16.20
N PRO A 16 -22.41 1.30 16.58
CA PRO A 16 -21.99 -0.11 16.50
C PRO A 16 -22.27 -0.77 15.13
N GLU A 17 -22.82 -0.05 14.16
CA GLU A 17 -23.03 -0.52 12.80
C GLU A 17 -22.01 0.15 11.86
N TYR A 18 -21.10 -0.67 11.29
CA TYR A 18 -20.06 -0.32 10.32
C TYR A 18 -18.83 0.47 10.81
N ASP A 19 -17.69 -0.22 10.95
CA ASP A 19 -16.46 0.23 10.28
C ASP A 19 -15.44 -0.92 10.19
N HIS A 20 -15.59 -1.80 9.21
CA HIS A 20 -14.48 -2.67 8.81
C HIS A 20 -13.51 -1.83 7.97
N TYR A 21 -12.91 -0.82 8.60
CA TYR A 21 -11.90 0.00 7.95
C TYR A 21 -10.70 -0.91 7.65
N PRO A 22 -10.31 -1.11 6.38
CA PRO A 22 -9.19 -1.96 6.04
C PRO A 22 -7.92 -1.28 6.58
N SER A 23 -7.53 -1.68 7.80
CA SER A 23 -6.32 -1.23 8.49
C SER A 23 -5.20 -2.26 8.37
N GLY A 24 -5.39 -3.27 7.52
CA GLY A 24 -4.44 -4.34 7.26
C GLY A 24 -3.29 -3.95 6.35
N PHE A 25 -2.32 -4.87 6.24
CA PHE A 25 -1.14 -4.74 5.40
C PHE A 25 -1.46 -4.35 3.94
N GLU A 26 -2.58 -4.85 3.41
CA GLU A 26 -3.08 -4.55 2.07
C GLU A 26 -3.17 -3.04 1.76
N MET A 27 -3.43 -2.20 2.77
CA MET A 27 -3.54 -0.74 2.64
C MET A 27 -2.23 0.00 2.87
N TRP A 28 -1.13 -0.71 3.17
CA TRP A 28 0.17 -0.08 3.36
C TRP A 28 0.72 0.38 2.02
N PHE A 29 1.43 1.51 2.04
CA PHE A 29 2.21 1.94 0.87
C PHE A 29 3.52 1.17 0.81
N THR A 30 3.80 0.59 -0.35
CA THR A 30 5.07 -0.08 -0.67
C THR A 30 5.77 0.66 -1.81
N TRP A 31 7.10 0.64 -1.82
CA TRP A 31 7.91 1.33 -2.84
C TRP A 31 9.14 0.50 -3.22
N CYS A 32 9.50 0.54 -4.51
CA CYS A 32 10.75 -0.02 -5.00
C CYS A 32 11.94 0.82 -4.50
N GLN A 33 13.02 0.17 -4.07
CA GLN A 33 14.23 0.88 -3.62
C GLN A 33 15.02 1.49 -4.79
N THR A 34 14.89 0.93 -5.99
CA THR A 34 15.57 1.38 -7.21
C THR A 34 14.91 2.60 -7.83
N CYS A 35 13.60 2.52 -8.14
CA CYS A 35 12.90 3.57 -8.88
C CYS A 35 11.99 4.46 -8.03
N ARG A 36 11.77 4.13 -6.74
CA ARG A 36 10.89 4.85 -5.80
C ARG A 36 9.42 4.93 -6.19
N HIS A 37 9.00 4.25 -7.25
CA HIS A 37 7.60 4.05 -7.58
C HIS A 37 6.97 2.96 -6.70
N GLY A 38 5.67 3.06 -6.49
CA GLY A 38 4.96 2.25 -5.51
C GLY A 38 3.45 2.38 -5.60
N GLY A 39 2.77 1.74 -4.66
CA GLY A 39 1.30 1.70 -4.55
C GLY A 39 0.86 1.02 -3.27
N HIS A 40 -0.43 0.72 -3.14
CA HIS A 40 -0.92 -0.11 -2.03
C HIS A 40 -0.38 -1.54 -2.15
N ALA A 41 -0.02 -2.15 -1.02
CA ALA A 41 0.60 -3.47 -0.96
C ALA A 41 -0.18 -4.52 -1.75
N ALA A 42 -1.52 -4.54 -1.63
CA ALA A 42 -2.40 -5.45 -2.35
C ALA A 42 -2.16 -5.42 -3.88
N HIS A 43 -2.27 -4.24 -4.47
CA HIS A 43 -2.16 -4.05 -5.91
C HIS A 43 -0.74 -4.27 -6.41
N VAL A 44 0.25 -3.84 -5.63
CA VAL A 44 1.66 -4.01 -5.98
C VAL A 44 2.05 -5.49 -5.95
N LEU A 45 1.61 -6.23 -4.93
CA LEU A 45 1.84 -7.67 -4.87
C LEU A 45 1.12 -8.42 -5.99
N GLN A 46 -0.13 -8.06 -6.30
CA GLN A 46 -0.88 -8.65 -7.40
C GLN A 46 -0.16 -8.42 -8.75
N TRP A 47 0.31 -7.19 -9.01
CA TRP A 47 1.02 -6.86 -10.25
C TRP A 47 2.25 -7.75 -10.48
N PHE A 48 3.08 -7.91 -9.46
CA PHE A 48 4.32 -8.67 -9.54
C PHE A 48 4.15 -10.20 -9.58
N GLN A 49 2.91 -10.72 -9.52
CA GLN A 49 2.65 -12.14 -9.81
C GLN A 49 2.88 -12.48 -11.29
N GLU A 50 2.68 -11.51 -12.18
CA GLU A 50 2.71 -11.70 -13.64
C GLU A 50 3.74 -10.80 -14.34
N HIS A 51 4.32 -9.82 -13.63
CA HIS A 51 5.20 -8.80 -14.21
C HIS A 51 6.49 -8.71 -13.40
N VAL A 52 7.62 -8.42 -14.08
CA VAL A 52 8.89 -8.08 -13.42
C VAL A 52 9.19 -6.57 -13.45
N GLN A 53 8.58 -5.86 -14.40
CA GLN A 53 8.78 -4.43 -14.62
C GLN A 53 7.90 -3.56 -13.72
N CYS A 54 8.39 -2.37 -13.39
CA CYS A 54 7.64 -1.33 -12.68
C CYS A 54 6.29 -1.03 -13.36
N PRO A 55 5.17 -0.93 -12.60
CA PRO A 55 3.85 -0.62 -13.16
C PRO A 55 3.70 0.82 -13.68
N VAL A 56 4.68 1.70 -13.42
CA VAL A 56 4.63 3.09 -13.87
C VAL A 56 5.06 3.18 -15.34
N ALA A 57 4.17 3.71 -16.17
CA ALA A 57 4.43 3.91 -17.60
C ALA A 57 5.74 4.69 -17.84
N GLY A 58 6.58 4.18 -18.73
CA GLY A 58 7.90 4.75 -19.03
C GLY A 58 9.01 4.41 -18.04
N CYS A 59 8.72 3.67 -16.96
CA CYS A 59 9.75 3.17 -16.05
C CYS A 59 10.23 1.77 -16.49
N GLY A 60 11.46 1.69 -17.00
CA GLY A 60 12.05 0.43 -17.46
C GLY A 60 12.65 -0.46 -16.37
N CYS A 61 12.48 -0.14 -15.09
CA CYS A 61 13.12 -0.88 -14.00
C CYS A 61 12.47 -2.25 -13.76
N GLU A 62 13.30 -3.27 -13.55
CA GLU A 62 12.88 -4.58 -13.06
C GLU A 62 12.79 -4.53 -11.52
N CYS A 63 11.57 -4.37 -11.00
CA CYS A 63 11.32 -4.03 -9.60
C CYS A 63 10.94 -5.23 -8.73
N SER A 64 10.71 -6.40 -9.32
CA SER A 64 10.45 -7.66 -8.59
C SER A 64 11.73 -8.44 -8.24
N LEU A 65 12.89 -7.97 -8.70
CA LEU A 65 14.19 -8.61 -8.51
C LEU A 65 14.93 -8.07 -7.28
#